data_AF-A0A662DQA2-F1
#
_entry.id   AF-A0A662DQA2-F1
#
_cell.length_a   1.000
_cell.length_b   1.000
_cell.length_c   1.000
_cell.angle_alpha   90.00
_cell.angle_beta   90.00
_cell.angle_gamma   90.00
#
_symmetry.space_group_name_H-M   'P 1'
#
loop_
_entity.id
_entity.type
_entity.pdbx_description
1 polymer ?
#
loop_
_entity_poly.entity_id
_entity_poly.type
_entity_poly.pdbx_seq_one_letter_code
_entity_poly.pdbx_strand_id
1 'polypeptide(L)'
;MHPGKRVLLLLSLWGVSVLAGCSGEPATVYVPGDGFTESIEIRTAQGLGAVVDPDEPLELHALRRSGPWVAVERKTLDDDACWVAHPPAEIEPEVADNVRWIADPAGGAVVDSGRSVDRTRSARFEEAGVYTLTALSSSWCFDPYGSDPLTIEVGKSNEILDHVQEAWTGDLDGMVKRGFVRILTVHNPLYFTFDGKEQRGLAVHMARLFEEHLAKKVGRVRSPTVVLIPVARDELLRGLVAGRGDIAVANLTITADRQAQVAFSAPVYPDVNELVVTGPAAG
;
A
#
# COMPACT_ATOMS: atom_id res chain seq x y z
N MET A 1 -8.50 -70.88 -21.33
CA MET A 1 -9.88 -71.13 -21.82
C MET A 1 -10.81 -71.30 -20.63
N HIS A 2 -11.58 -70.27 -20.25
CA HIS A 2 -13.04 -70.37 -20.27
C HIS A 2 -13.64 -68.98 -20.02
N PRO A 3 -14.63 -68.59 -20.83
CA PRO A 3 -15.25 -67.29 -20.81
C PRO A 3 -16.49 -67.26 -19.91
N GLY A 4 -16.96 -66.04 -19.63
CA GLY A 4 -18.37 -65.76 -19.50
C GLY A 4 -18.90 -65.76 -18.07
N LYS A 5 -19.47 -64.62 -17.70
CA LYS A 5 -20.80 -64.58 -17.12
C LYS A 5 -21.55 -63.37 -17.66
N ARG A 6 -22.65 -63.68 -18.35
CA ARG A 6 -23.65 -62.76 -18.87
C ARG A 6 -24.61 -62.34 -17.74
N VAL A 7 -25.16 -61.15 -17.96
CA VAL A 7 -26.31 -60.50 -17.34
C VAL A 7 -27.44 -61.46 -16.91
N LEU A 8 -28.03 -61.19 -15.75
CA LEU A 8 -29.41 -61.54 -15.45
C LEU A 8 -30.17 -60.25 -15.10
N LEU A 9 -31.08 -59.88 -15.99
CA LEU A 9 -32.12 -58.88 -15.78
C LEU A 9 -33.18 -59.48 -14.86
N LEU A 10 -33.54 -58.81 -13.77
CA LEU A 10 -34.82 -58.99 -13.09
C LEU A 10 -35.55 -57.66 -13.10
N LEU A 11 -36.55 -57.59 -13.98
CA LEU A 11 -37.63 -56.61 -13.98
C LEU A 11 -38.63 -56.96 -12.86
N SER A 12 -39.44 -55.95 -12.52
CA SER A 12 -40.55 -55.92 -11.53
C SER A 12 -40.10 -55.48 -10.12
N LEU A 13 -40.74 -54.54 -9.43
CA LEU A 13 -42.00 -53.83 -9.59
C LEU A 13 -41.89 -52.50 -8.82
N TRP A 14 -42.45 -51.45 -9.41
CA TRP A 14 -43.01 -50.24 -8.81
C TRP A 14 -42.85 -50.10 -7.28
N GLY A 15 -41.73 -49.51 -6.87
CA GLY A 15 -41.64 -48.80 -5.60
C GLY A 15 -41.77 -47.32 -5.91
N VAL A 16 -42.99 -46.78 -5.83
CA VAL A 16 -43.22 -45.34 -5.72
C VAL A 16 -42.42 -44.87 -4.52
N SER A 17 -41.22 -44.36 -4.77
CA SER A 17 -40.53 -43.54 -3.78
C SER A 17 -41.34 -42.25 -3.76
N VAL A 18 -42.22 -42.15 -2.77
CA VAL A 18 -42.78 -40.88 -2.35
C VAL A 18 -41.57 -40.02 -2.01
N LEU A 19 -41.20 -39.15 -2.94
CA LEU A 19 -40.45 -37.95 -2.63
C LEU A 19 -41.30 -37.24 -1.57
N ALA A 20 -40.92 -37.40 -0.30
CA ALA A 20 -41.35 -36.48 0.73
C ALA A 20 -40.88 -35.11 0.24
N GLY A 21 -41.85 -34.30 -0.20
CA GLY A 21 -41.60 -33.11 -0.97
C GLY A 21 -40.59 -32.20 -0.30
N CYS A 22 -39.61 -31.74 -1.07
CA CYS A 22 -39.12 -30.39 -0.86
C CYS A 22 -40.37 -29.50 -0.85
N SER A 23 -40.61 -28.82 0.26
CA SER A 23 -41.66 -27.83 0.44
C SER A 23 -41.82 -26.99 -0.83
N GLY A 24 -43.05 -26.85 -1.33
CA GLY A 24 -43.35 -26.10 -2.55
C GLY A 24 -42.73 -24.70 -2.54
N GLU A 25 -42.54 -24.13 -3.72
CA GLU A 25 -42.02 -22.77 -3.87
C GLU A 25 -42.71 -21.80 -2.89
N PRO A 26 -41.96 -20.91 -2.24
CA PRO A 26 -42.54 -19.99 -1.28
C PRO A 26 -43.62 -19.15 -1.97
N ALA A 27 -44.81 -19.09 -1.37
CA ALA A 27 -45.94 -18.36 -1.93
C ALA A 27 -45.66 -16.86 -2.08
N THR A 28 -44.79 -16.33 -1.21
CA THR A 28 -44.32 -14.94 -1.22
C THR A 28 -42.81 -14.91 -1.37
N VAL A 29 -42.32 -14.09 -2.29
CA VAL A 29 -40.91 -13.83 -2.56
C VAL A 29 -40.67 -12.33 -2.63
N TYR A 30 -39.41 -11.91 -2.69
CA TYR A 30 -39.03 -10.50 -2.70
C TYR A 30 -38.28 -10.16 -3.97
N VAL A 31 -38.65 -9.04 -4.57
CA VAL A 31 -38.04 -8.48 -5.78
C VAL A 31 -37.55 -7.05 -5.51
N PRO A 32 -36.63 -6.50 -6.31
CA PRO A 32 -36.30 -5.08 -6.30
C PRO A 32 -37.54 -4.20 -6.42
N GLY A 33 -37.70 -3.25 -5.51
CA GLY A 33 -38.73 -2.22 -5.59
C GLY A 33 -38.36 -1.04 -6.48
N ASP A 34 -39.29 -0.11 -6.63
CA ASP A 34 -39.02 1.17 -7.29
C ASP A 34 -37.89 1.90 -6.57
N GLY A 35 -36.87 2.31 -7.34
CA GLY A 35 -35.68 2.98 -6.79
C GLY A 35 -34.69 2.05 -6.09
N PHE A 36 -34.75 0.74 -6.33
CA PHE A 36 -33.78 -0.21 -5.82
C PHE A 36 -32.34 0.18 -6.18
N THR A 37 -31.46 0.20 -5.18
CA THR A 37 -30.04 0.48 -5.36
C THR A 37 -29.19 -0.54 -4.62
N GLU A 38 -28.02 -0.80 -5.19
CA GLU A 38 -26.98 -1.62 -4.57
C GLU A 38 -25.69 -0.82 -4.49
N SER A 39 -25.06 -0.87 -3.31
CA SER A 39 -23.78 -0.20 -3.09
C SER A 39 -22.99 -0.89 -2.00
N ILE A 40 -21.67 -0.77 -2.10
CA ILE A 40 -20.72 -1.20 -1.08
C ILE A 40 -19.85 -0.02 -0.73
N GLU A 41 -19.76 0.28 0.55
CA GLU A 41 -18.89 1.33 1.10
C GLU A 41 -17.77 0.66 1.88
N ILE A 42 -16.53 0.80 1.43
CA ILE A 42 -15.36 0.35 2.17
C ILE A 42 -15.08 1.36 3.29
N ARG A 43 -14.75 0.86 4.48
CA ARG A 43 -14.33 1.69 5.62
C ARG A 43 -13.07 1.13 6.25
N THR A 44 -12.22 2.03 6.72
CA THR A 44 -10.99 1.74 7.47
C THR A 44 -10.90 2.71 8.64
N ALA A 45 -10.13 2.37 9.67
CA ALA A 45 -9.87 3.31 10.78
C ALA A 45 -9.15 4.58 10.33
N GLN A 46 -8.36 4.50 9.25
CA GLN A 46 -7.56 5.57 8.66
C GLN A 46 -8.37 6.47 7.71
N GLY A 47 -9.58 6.07 7.32
CA GLY A 47 -10.42 6.82 6.38
C GLY A 47 -10.13 6.52 4.90
N LEU A 48 -10.65 7.36 4.00
CA LEU A 48 -10.47 7.22 2.56
C LEU A 48 -9.04 7.68 2.19
N GLY A 49 -8.16 6.73 1.86
CA GLY A 49 -6.73 6.97 1.64
C GLY A 49 -5.90 6.49 2.83
N ALA A 50 -5.77 5.16 2.97
CA ALA A 50 -4.99 4.58 4.06
C ALA A 50 -3.49 4.65 3.72
N VAL A 51 -2.72 5.31 4.58
CA VAL A 51 -1.26 5.16 4.60
C VAL A 51 -0.95 4.03 5.57
N VAL A 52 -0.28 2.99 5.09
CA VAL A 52 -0.02 1.78 5.87
C VAL A 52 1.46 1.46 5.85
N ASP A 53 2.03 1.20 7.03
CA ASP A 53 3.39 0.66 7.11
C ASP A 53 3.40 -0.75 6.48
N PRO A 54 4.45 -1.14 5.72
CA PRO A 54 4.47 -2.41 4.98
C PRO A 54 4.18 -3.68 5.81
N ASP A 55 4.43 -3.65 7.12
CA ASP A 55 4.20 -4.78 8.02
C ASP A 55 2.90 -4.68 8.86
N GLU A 56 2.19 -3.55 8.78
CA GLU A 56 0.96 -3.31 9.54
C GLU A 56 -0.26 -3.81 8.75
N PRO A 57 -1.10 -4.69 9.32
CA PRO A 57 -2.32 -5.10 8.65
C PRO A 57 -3.32 -3.94 8.60
N LEU A 58 -3.87 -3.67 7.42
CA LEU A 58 -4.99 -2.74 7.27
C LEU A 58 -6.29 -3.48 7.57
N GLU A 59 -6.98 -3.07 8.63
CA GLU A 59 -8.32 -3.57 8.94
C GLU A 59 -9.33 -2.99 7.94
N LEU A 60 -10.13 -3.87 7.36
CA LEU A 60 -11.13 -3.59 6.34
C LEU A 60 -12.52 -3.90 6.89
N HIS A 61 -13.39 -2.91 6.75
CA HIS A 61 -14.82 -3.01 6.96
C HIS A 61 -15.54 -2.76 5.64
N ALA A 62 -16.73 -3.32 5.49
CA ALA A 62 -17.59 -3.02 4.35
C ALA A 62 -19.05 -2.92 4.78
N LEU A 63 -19.72 -1.84 4.40
CA LEU A 63 -21.16 -1.68 4.56
C LEU A 63 -21.83 -1.94 3.21
N ARG A 64 -22.85 -2.79 3.17
CA ARG A 64 -23.65 -3.03 1.97
C ARG A 64 -25.05 -2.43 2.13
N ARG A 65 -25.53 -1.77 1.07
CA ARG A 65 -26.92 -1.35 0.94
C ARG A 65 -27.54 -2.10 -0.23
N SER A 66 -28.72 -2.67 -0.02
CA SER A 66 -29.50 -3.32 -1.09
C SER A 66 -30.99 -3.18 -0.78
N GLY A 67 -31.70 -2.34 -1.52
CA GLY A 67 -33.11 -2.08 -1.24
C GLY A 67 -33.66 -0.86 -2.01
N PRO A 68 -34.98 -0.63 -1.95
CA PRO A 68 -35.94 -1.37 -1.13
C PRO A 68 -36.39 -2.69 -1.74
N TRP A 69 -36.69 -3.68 -0.89
CA TRP A 69 -37.24 -4.98 -1.33
C TRP A 69 -38.77 -4.99 -1.23
N VAL A 70 -39.45 -5.52 -2.25
CA VAL A 70 -40.92 -5.58 -2.31
C VAL A 70 -41.38 -7.03 -2.32
N ALA A 71 -42.28 -7.37 -1.39
CA ALA A 71 -42.90 -8.67 -1.33
C ALA A 71 -43.96 -8.83 -2.43
N VAL A 72 -43.89 -9.93 -3.18
CA VAL A 72 -44.81 -10.27 -4.26
C VAL A 72 -45.21 -11.74 -4.18
N GLU A 73 -46.33 -12.10 -4.82
CA GLU A 73 -46.75 -13.50 -4.91
C GLU A 73 -45.89 -14.22 -5.97
N ARG A 74 -45.20 -15.31 -5.62
CA ARG A 74 -44.25 -15.99 -6.54
C ARG A 74 -44.89 -16.39 -7.88
N LYS A 75 -46.16 -16.78 -7.87
CA LYS A 75 -46.94 -17.19 -9.05
C LYS A 75 -47.21 -16.05 -10.04
N THR A 76 -46.96 -14.79 -9.66
CA THR A 76 -47.16 -13.62 -10.54
C THR A 76 -45.88 -13.24 -11.28
N LEU A 77 -44.76 -13.92 -11.00
CA LEU A 77 -43.47 -13.70 -11.65
C LEU A 77 -43.25 -14.73 -12.75
N ASP A 78 -42.57 -14.32 -13.81
CA ASP A 78 -42.05 -15.22 -14.85
C ASP A 78 -41.04 -16.23 -14.26
N ASP A 79 -40.81 -17.34 -14.96
CA ASP A 79 -39.93 -18.42 -14.47
C ASP A 79 -38.46 -18.01 -14.34
N ASP A 80 -38.02 -17.02 -15.12
CA ASP A 80 -36.67 -16.45 -15.11
C ASP A 80 -36.55 -15.15 -14.30
N ALA A 81 -37.64 -14.73 -13.64
CA ALA A 81 -37.62 -13.53 -12.83
C ALA A 81 -36.63 -13.65 -11.67
N CYS A 82 -35.86 -12.59 -11.44
CA CYS A 82 -34.99 -12.47 -10.27
C CYS A 82 -35.83 -12.24 -9.00
N TRP A 83 -35.71 -13.14 -8.02
CA TRP A 83 -36.34 -13.00 -6.71
C TRP A 83 -35.49 -13.63 -5.61
N VAL A 84 -35.70 -13.22 -4.36
CA VAL A 84 -35.10 -13.85 -3.18
C VAL A 84 -36.17 -14.29 -2.19
N ALA A 85 -35.97 -15.44 -1.54
CA ALA A 85 -36.91 -15.92 -0.53
C ALA A 85 -36.87 -15.08 0.75
N HIS A 86 -35.66 -14.69 1.15
CA HIS A 86 -35.40 -13.86 2.33
C HIS A 86 -34.42 -12.76 1.90
N PRO A 87 -34.89 -11.52 1.70
CA PRO A 87 -33.99 -10.43 1.35
C PRO A 87 -33.05 -10.15 2.52
N PRO A 88 -31.81 -9.73 2.25
CA PRO A 88 -30.96 -9.17 3.29
C PRO A 88 -31.63 -7.95 3.92
N ALA A 89 -31.13 -7.52 5.08
CA ALA A 89 -31.46 -6.20 5.58
C ALA A 89 -31.05 -5.15 4.56
N GLU A 90 -31.84 -4.08 4.39
CA GLU A 90 -31.51 -3.04 3.40
C GLU A 90 -30.17 -2.36 3.66
N ILE A 91 -29.73 -2.38 4.92
CA ILE A 91 -28.42 -1.93 5.36
C ILE A 91 -27.77 -3.07 6.15
N GLU A 92 -26.70 -3.63 5.60
CA GLU A 92 -25.84 -4.60 6.28
C GLU A 92 -24.57 -3.89 6.73
N PRO A 93 -24.39 -3.62 8.03
CA PRO A 93 -23.36 -2.71 8.52
C PRO A 93 -21.94 -3.27 8.43
N GLU A 94 -21.79 -4.59 8.34
CA GLU A 94 -20.50 -5.26 8.18
C GLU A 94 -20.62 -6.51 7.31
N VAL A 95 -19.97 -6.47 6.15
CA VAL A 95 -19.94 -7.54 5.15
C VAL A 95 -18.54 -7.77 4.58
N ALA A 96 -17.48 -7.26 5.20
CA ALA A 96 -16.11 -7.44 4.70
C ALA A 96 -15.74 -8.93 4.50
N ASP A 97 -16.33 -9.82 5.30
CA ASP A 97 -16.20 -11.27 5.18
C ASP A 97 -17.02 -11.93 4.07
N ASN A 98 -18.00 -11.22 3.50
CA ASN A 98 -18.98 -11.67 2.51
C ASN A 98 -18.83 -10.98 1.15
N VAL A 99 -17.73 -10.25 0.93
CA VAL A 99 -17.38 -9.65 -0.35
C VAL A 99 -16.07 -10.24 -0.86
N ARG A 100 -15.86 -10.16 -2.17
CA ARG A 100 -14.60 -10.49 -2.80
C ARG A 100 -13.75 -9.23 -2.90
N TRP A 101 -12.57 -9.26 -2.28
CA TRP A 101 -11.60 -8.17 -2.39
C TRP A 101 -10.73 -8.36 -3.63
N ILE A 102 -10.63 -7.31 -4.44
CA ILE A 102 -9.76 -7.24 -5.61
C ILE A 102 -8.74 -6.14 -5.37
N ALA A 103 -7.47 -6.49 -5.56
CA ALA A 103 -6.35 -5.54 -5.50
C ALA A 103 -5.82 -5.24 -6.90
N ASP A 104 -5.45 -3.98 -7.14
CA ASP A 104 -4.66 -3.53 -8.28
C ASP A 104 -3.38 -2.84 -7.77
N PRO A 105 -2.17 -3.26 -8.19
CA PRO A 105 -1.89 -4.40 -9.07
C PRO A 105 -2.36 -5.74 -8.50
N ALA A 106 -2.75 -6.65 -9.39
CA ALA A 106 -3.18 -7.99 -9.00
C ALA A 106 -2.10 -8.72 -8.20
N GLY A 107 -2.47 -9.24 -7.03
CA GLY A 107 -1.53 -9.87 -6.10
C GLY A 107 -0.75 -8.88 -5.22
N GLY A 108 -0.94 -7.57 -5.39
CA GLY A 108 -0.28 -6.53 -4.61
C GLY A 108 -0.77 -6.40 -3.16
N ALA A 109 -1.95 -6.94 -2.86
CA ALA A 109 -2.48 -7.04 -1.51
C ALA A 109 -3.04 -8.45 -1.24
N VAL A 110 -2.75 -8.97 -0.06
CA VAL A 110 -3.27 -10.24 0.45
C VAL A 110 -4.30 -9.94 1.52
N VAL A 111 -5.57 -10.18 1.21
CA VAL A 111 -6.66 -10.09 2.18
C VAL A 111 -6.89 -11.47 2.81
N ASP A 112 -6.97 -11.53 4.13
CA ASP A 112 -7.21 -12.78 4.83
C ASP A 112 -8.56 -13.40 4.45
N SER A 113 -8.61 -14.73 4.37
CA SER A 113 -9.83 -15.46 4.02
C SER A 113 -10.28 -16.41 5.14
N GLY A 114 -9.74 -16.23 6.34
CA GLY A 114 -10.00 -17.08 7.51
C GLY A 114 -11.41 -16.89 8.07
N ARG A 115 -11.74 -17.65 9.11
CA ARG A 115 -12.96 -17.39 9.88
C ARG A 115 -12.80 -16.06 10.62
N SER A 116 -13.64 -15.09 10.28
CA SER A 116 -13.74 -13.82 11.01
C SER A 116 -14.88 -13.90 12.02
N VAL A 117 -14.65 -13.40 13.25
CA VAL A 117 -15.63 -13.45 14.35
C VAL A 117 -16.50 -12.19 14.35
N ASP A 118 -15.88 -11.06 14.04
CA ASP A 118 -16.44 -9.72 13.93
C ASP A 118 -16.79 -9.34 12.47
N ARG A 119 -16.58 -10.27 11.52
CA ARG A 119 -16.86 -10.14 10.08
C ARG A 119 -15.97 -9.12 9.34
N THR A 120 -14.94 -8.61 10.00
CA THR A 120 -13.90 -7.75 9.42
C THR A 120 -12.89 -8.58 8.63
N ARG A 121 -12.05 -7.90 7.84
CA ARG A 121 -10.90 -8.47 7.13
C ARG A 121 -9.63 -7.69 7.40
N SER A 122 -8.49 -8.31 7.18
CA SER A 122 -7.17 -7.69 7.25
C SER A 122 -6.47 -7.83 5.90
N ALA A 123 -6.06 -6.71 5.32
CA ALA A 123 -5.20 -6.66 4.14
C ALA A 123 -3.73 -6.47 4.54
N ARG A 124 -2.83 -7.18 3.85
CA ARG A 124 -1.37 -7.01 3.94
C ARG A 124 -0.79 -6.70 2.58
N PHE A 125 0.28 -5.92 2.56
CA PHE A 125 0.96 -5.48 1.34
C PHE A 125 2.43 -5.87 1.44
N GLU A 126 2.96 -6.58 0.44
CA GLU A 126 4.34 -7.09 0.50
C GLU A 126 5.38 -6.04 0.07
N GLU A 127 4.98 -5.07 -0.74
CA GLU A 127 5.85 -4.03 -1.30
C GLU A 127 5.29 -2.63 -1.03
N ALA A 128 6.18 -1.63 -1.07
CA ALA A 128 5.77 -0.24 -1.06
C ALA A 128 5.20 0.16 -2.43
N GLY A 129 4.16 0.98 -2.45
CA GLY A 129 3.51 1.40 -3.69
C GLY A 129 2.13 2.01 -3.47
N VAL A 130 1.45 2.30 -4.57
CA VAL A 130 0.04 2.73 -4.57
C VAL A 130 -0.80 1.56 -5.05
N TYR A 131 -1.80 1.21 -4.27
CA TYR A 131 -2.72 0.11 -4.53
C TYR A 131 -4.15 0.65 -4.59
N THR A 132 -5.01 -0.07 -5.29
CA THR A 132 -6.46 0.10 -5.10
C THR A 132 -7.08 -1.20 -4.62
N LEU A 133 -8.02 -1.08 -3.69
CA LEU A 133 -8.88 -2.18 -3.25
C LEU A 133 -10.32 -1.91 -3.65
N THR A 134 -10.95 -2.91 -4.27
CA THR A 134 -12.37 -2.90 -4.59
C THR A 134 -13.04 -4.10 -3.92
N ALA A 135 -14.13 -3.85 -3.21
CA ALA A 135 -15.00 -4.90 -2.68
C ALA A 135 -16.06 -5.22 -3.74
N LEU A 136 -16.15 -6.49 -4.15
CA LEU A 136 -17.15 -6.97 -5.11
C LEU A 136 -18.15 -7.90 -4.43
N SER A 137 -19.43 -7.63 -4.67
CA SER A 137 -20.52 -8.54 -4.33
C SER A 137 -21.05 -9.19 -5.61
N SER A 138 -21.37 -10.47 -5.54
CA SER A 138 -22.02 -11.18 -6.62
C SER A 138 -23.27 -11.86 -6.07
N SER A 139 -24.39 -11.69 -6.76
CA SER A 139 -25.59 -12.47 -6.51
C SER A 139 -25.94 -13.27 -7.78
N TRP A 140 -26.79 -14.27 -7.66
CA TRP A 140 -27.34 -14.97 -8.83
C TRP A 140 -28.44 -14.17 -9.54
N CYS A 141 -28.91 -13.11 -8.89
CA CYS A 141 -30.08 -12.33 -9.27
C CYS A 141 -29.70 -11.04 -10.01
N PHE A 142 -28.49 -10.53 -9.77
CA PHE A 142 -27.98 -9.26 -10.28
C PHE A 142 -26.57 -9.42 -10.85
N ASP A 143 -26.22 -8.52 -11.78
CA ASP A 143 -24.84 -8.36 -12.21
C ASP A 143 -23.94 -8.06 -11.00
N PRO A 144 -22.70 -8.59 -10.96
CA PRO A 144 -21.77 -8.24 -9.90
C PRO A 144 -21.54 -6.73 -9.83
N TYR A 145 -21.61 -6.17 -8.62
CA TYR A 145 -21.37 -4.76 -8.36
C TYR A 145 -20.24 -4.60 -7.34
N GLY A 146 -19.63 -3.43 -7.35
CA GLY A 146 -18.49 -3.11 -6.51
C GLY A 146 -18.64 -1.82 -5.74
N SER A 147 -17.77 -1.65 -4.75
CA SER A 147 -17.50 -0.34 -4.17
C SER A 147 -16.80 0.58 -5.15
N ASP A 148 -16.77 1.87 -4.83
CA ASP A 148 -15.73 2.73 -5.37
C ASP A 148 -14.33 2.19 -4.97
N PRO A 149 -13.30 2.35 -5.80
CA PRO A 149 -11.95 1.92 -5.46
C PRO A 149 -11.41 2.70 -4.25
N LEU A 150 -10.93 2.00 -3.23
CA LEU A 150 -10.16 2.59 -2.14
C LEU A 150 -8.69 2.64 -2.54
N THR A 151 -8.13 3.84 -2.69
CA THR A 151 -6.68 4.03 -2.88
C THR A 151 -5.94 3.87 -1.55
N ILE A 152 -4.82 3.15 -1.60
CA ILE A 152 -3.96 2.83 -0.45
C ILE A 152 -2.53 3.12 -0.84
N GLU A 153 -1.84 3.90 0.00
CA GLU A 153 -0.42 4.20 -0.18
C GLU A 153 0.38 3.41 0.87
N VAL A 154 1.21 2.48 0.41
CA VAL A 154 2.01 1.60 1.27
C VAL A 154 3.46 2.04 1.18
N GLY A 155 4.09 2.28 2.34
CA GLY A 155 5.49 2.68 2.41
C GLY A 155 5.73 4.20 2.48
N LYS A 156 6.94 4.56 2.92
CA LYS A 156 7.30 5.93 3.33
C LYS A 156 7.51 6.88 2.15
N SER A 157 6.47 7.60 1.72
CA SER A 157 6.67 8.90 1.06
C SER A 157 5.38 9.67 0.87
N ASN A 158 5.02 10.48 1.87
CA ASN A 158 4.58 11.86 1.67
C ASN A 158 5.13 12.72 2.83
N GLU A 159 5.08 12.23 4.07
CA GLU A 159 5.60 12.97 5.25
C GLU A 159 7.08 13.37 5.15
N ILE A 160 7.97 12.49 4.65
CA ILE A 160 9.39 12.85 4.49
C ILE A 160 9.53 13.97 3.46
N LEU A 161 8.85 13.87 2.32
CA LEU A 161 8.95 14.87 1.24
C LEU A 161 8.33 16.21 1.66
N ASP A 162 7.27 16.17 2.46
CA ASP A 162 6.61 17.36 3.01
C ASP A 162 7.53 18.11 3.98
N HIS A 163 8.29 17.38 4.81
CA HIS A 163 9.14 17.98 5.83
C HIS A 163 10.62 18.09 5.46
N VAL A 164 11.08 17.50 4.34
CA VAL A 164 12.52 17.48 3.99
C VAL A 164 13.10 18.88 3.80
N GLN A 165 12.29 19.81 3.31
CA GLN A 165 12.69 21.19 3.01
C GLN A 165 12.63 22.11 4.24
N GLU A 166 12.02 21.68 5.34
CA GLU A 166 11.87 22.52 6.53
C GLU A 166 13.22 22.78 7.21
N ALA A 167 13.45 24.02 7.63
CA ALA A 167 14.67 24.35 8.37
C ALA A 167 14.66 23.65 9.73
N TRP A 168 15.69 22.84 9.99
CA TRP A 168 15.84 22.10 11.24
C TRP A 168 17.31 21.96 11.61
N THR A 169 17.59 22.08 12.90
CA THR A 169 18.92 21.85 13.50
C THR A 169 18.77 20.98 14.73
N GLY A 170 19.69 20.04 14.91
CA GLY A 170 19.73 19.15 16.07
C GLY A 170 20.64 17.96 15.80
N ASP A 171 20.68 17.05 16.78
CA ASP A 171 21.57 15.89 16.74
C ASP A 171 20.83 14.60 16.37
N LEU A 172 21.56 13.49 16.36
CA LEU A 172 21.08 12.17 15.95
C LEU A 172 19.74 11.76 16.60
N ASP A 173 19.53 12.05 17.88
CA ASP A 173 18.27 11.72 18.56
C ASP A 173 17.06 12.39 17.91
N GLY A 174 17.22 13.64 17.48
CA GLY A 174 16.19 14.37 16.75
C GLY A 174 15.99 13.84 15.33
N MET A 175 17.08 13.44 14.66
CA MET A 175 17.01 12.82 13.33
C MET A 175 16.29 11.46 13.37
N VAL A 176 16.56 10.65 14.40
CA VAL A 176 15.86 9.38 14.67
C VAL A 176 14.39 9.64 14.94
N LYS A 177 14.05 10.63 15.78
CA LYS A 177 12.67 10.96 16.13
C LYS A 177 11.83 11.37 14.91
N ARG A 178 12.38 12.17 14.00
CA ARG A 178 11.68 12.58 12.76
C ARG A 178 11.79 11.55 11.62
N GLY A 179 12.61 10.51 11.80
CA GLY A 179 12.71 9.40 10.85
C GLY A 179 13.56 9.64 9.59
N PHE A 180 14.30 10.76 9.49
CA PHE A 180 15.18 11.01 8.34
C PHE A 180 16.43 11.86 8.66
N VAL A 181 17.47 11.70 7.82
CA VAL A 181 18.71 12.49 7.79
C VAL A 181 18.89 13.06 6.39
N ARG A 182 19.20 14.35 6.28
CA ARG A 182 19.40 15.06 5.02
C ARG A 182 20.88 15.32 4.80
N ILE A 183 21.38 14.85 3.68
CA ILE A 183 22.75 15.06 3.24
C ILE A 183 22.74 16.08 2.08
N LEU A 184 23.30 17.27 2.32
CA LEU A 184 23.58 18.23 1.27
C LEU A 184 24.74 17.73 0.41
N THR A 185 24.57 17.71 -0.90
CA THR A 185 25.60 17.31 -1.86
C THR A 185 25.62 18.26 -3.05
N VAL A 186 26.59 18.08 -3.95
CA VAL A 186 26.73 18.89 -5.16
C VAL A 186 26.44 18.07 -6.39
N HIS A 187 25.66 18.65 -7.30
CA HIS A 187 25.42 18.04 -8.60
C HIS A 187 26.69 18.13 -9.47
N ASN A 188 27.36 16.99 -9.64
CA ASN A 188 28.46 16.81 -10.58
C ASN A 188 28.67 15.29 -10.84
N PRO A 189 29.34 14.91 -11.93
CA PRO A 189 29.51 13.50 -12.30
C PRO A 189 30.19 12.61 -11.25
N LEU A 190 30.97 13.20 -10.33
CA LEU A 190 31.69 12.45 -9.29
C LEU A 190 30.84 12.22 -8.05
N TYR A 191 30.11 13.24 -7.57
CA TYR A 191 29.42 13.20 -6.29
C TYR A 191 27.94 12.82 -6.40
N PHE A 192 27.21 13.44 -7.31
CA PHE A 192 25.77 13.20 -7.45
C PHE A 192 25.29 13.55 -8.86
N THR A 193 24.81 12.54 -9.57
CA THR A 193 24.14 12.67 -10.87
C THR A 193 22.96 11.70 -10.95
N PHE A 194 22.07 11.94 -11.91
CA PHE A 194 21.05 10.98 -12.29
C PHE A 194 21.48 10.24 -13.57
N ASP A 195 21.25 8.93 -13.61
CA ASP A 195 21.18 8.14 -14.84
C ASP A 195 19.74 7.63 -14.98
N GLY A 196 18.94 8.33 -15.80
CA GLY A 196 17.49 8.16 -15.82
C GLY A 196 16.88 8.43 -14.44
N LYS A 197 16.29 7.40 -13.82
CA LYS A 197 15.71 7.46 -12.47
C LYS A 197 16.70 7.10 -11.37
N GLU A 198 17.86 6.55 -11.71
CA GLU A 198 18.85 6.10 -10.72
C GLU A 198 19.76 7.25 -10.27
N GLN A 199 19.95 7.36 -8.96
CA GLN A 199 20.98 8.23 -8.40
C GLN A 199 22.35 7.54 -8.45
N ARG A 200 23.39 8.26 -8.89
CA ARG A 200 24.78 7.79 -8.94
C ARG A 200 25.76 8.80 -8.37
N GLY A 201 26.95 8.32 -8.01
CA GLY A 201 28.07 9.13 -7.53
C GLY A 201 28.45 8.81 -6.07
N LEU A 202 29.57 9.38 -5.62
CA LEU A 202 30.14 9.09 -4.31
C LEU A 202 29.17 9.40 -3.16
N ALA A 203 28.41 10.49 -3.23
CA ALA A 203 27.47 10.84 -2.18
C ALA A 203 26.36 9.79 -2.03
N VAL A 204 25.94 9.16 -3.12
CA VAL A 204 24.95 8.07 -3.12
C VAL A 204 25.50 6.83 -2.41
N HIS A 205 26.73 6.43 -2.73
CA HIS A 205 27.37 5.29 -2.06
C HIS A 205 27.60 5.56 -0.57
N MET A 206 28.09 6.75 -0.23
CA MET A 206 28.32 7.16 1.16
C MET A 206 27.01 7.22 1.95
N ALA A 207 25.93 7.74 1.36
CA ALA A 207 24.60 7.76 1.98
C ALA A 207 24.10 6.36 2.32
N ARG A 208 24.19 5.41 1.39
CA ARG A 208 23.78 4.00 1.61
C ARG A 208 24.59 3.35 2.72
N LEU A 209 25.91 3.48 2.69
CA LEU A 209 26.79 2.93 3.73
C LEU A 209 26.51 3.56 5.10
N PHE A 210 26.22 4.86 5.12
CA PHE A 210 25.88 5.58 6.34
C PHE A 210 24.53 5.13 6.91
N GLU A 211 23.52 4.97 6.07
CA GLU A 211 22.21 4.45 6.46
C GLU A 211 22.31 3.04 7.05
N GLU A 212 23.08 2.15 6.42
CA GLU A 212 23.37 0.81 6.96
C GLU A 212 24.09 0.87 8.30
N HIS A 213 25.03 1.80 8.46
CA HIS A 213 25.73 2.01 9.72
C HIS A 213 24.78 2.51 10.82
N LEU A 214 23.90 3.47 10.50
CA LEU A 214 22.87 3.94 11.42
C LEU A 214 21.95 2.79 11.84
N ALA A 215 21.49 1.97 10.89
CA ALA A 215 20.64 0.83 11.18
C ALA A 215 21.28 -0.18 12.14
N LYS A 216 22.60 -0.39 12.05
CA LYS A 216 23.36 -1.21 13.00
C LYS A 216 23.49 -0.55 14.37
N LYS A 217 23.60 0.78 14.42
CA LYS A 217 23.85 1.54 15.66
C LYS A 217 22.59 1.83 16.46
N VAL A 218 21.50 2.25 15.81
CA VAL A 218 20.23 2.61 16.46
C VAL A 218 19.16 1.51 16.34
N GLY A 219 19.40 0.49 15.53
CA GLY A 219 18.47 -0.61 15.25
C GLY A 219 17.60 -0.32 14.03
N ARG A 220 17.40 -1.34 13.18
CA ARG A 220 16.75 -1.22 11.86
C ARG A 220 15.40 -0.49 11.90
N VAL A 221 14.53 -0.83 12.85
CA VAL A 221 13.19 -0.24 12.98
C VAL A 221 13.24 1.27 13.27
N ARG A 222 14.24 1.72 14.02
CA ARG A 222 14.40 3.12 14.42
C ARG A 222 15.35 3.89 13.51
N SER A 223 15.93 3.25 12.51
CA SER A 223 16.93 3.89 11.66
C SER A 223 16.26 4.96 10.80
N PRO A 224 16.76 6.20 10.81
CA PRO A 224 16.23 7.23 9.94
C PRO A 224 16.61 6.94 8.49
N THR A 225 15.75 7.33 7.56
CA THR A 225 16.00 7.26 6.13
C THR A 225 16.98 8.35 5.71
N VAL A 226 17.96 8.04 4.87
CA VAL A 226 18.92 9.04 4.37
C VAL A 226 18.44 9.65 3.05
N VAL A 227 18.30 10.98 3.02
CA VAL A 227 17.85 11.75 1.86
C VAL A 227 18.98 12.63 1.33
N LEU A 228 19.20 12.61 0.03
CA LEU A 228 20.20 13.44 -0.65
C LEU A 228 19.54 14.70 -1.21
N ILE A 229 20.11 15.87 -0.90
CA ILE A 229 19.64 17.18 -1.37
C ILE A 229 20.78 17.82 -2.17
N PRO A 230 20.73 17.80 -3.51
CA PRO A 230 21.71 18.50 -4.32
C PRO A 230 21.51 20.02 -4.21
N VAL A 231 22.58 20.74 -3.91
CA VAL A 231 22.63 22.22 -3.81
C VAL A 231 23.82 22.76 -4.58
N ALA A 232 23.88 24.09 -4.75
CA ALA A 232 25.07 24.73 -5.28
C ALA A 232 26.26 24.60 -4.29
N ARG A 233 27.50 24.58 -4.80
CA ARG A 233 28.68 24.35 -3.95
C ARG A 233 28.85 25.41 -2.86
N ASP A 234 28.58 26.67 -3.20
CA ASP A 234 28.61 27.82 -2.30
C ASP A 234 27.42 27.85 -1.33
N GLU A 235 26.42 26.98 -1.51
CA GLU A 235 25.30 26.82 -0.59
C GLU A 235 25.49 25.70 0.43
N LEU A 236 26.50 24.81 0.29
CA LEU A 236 26.68 23.69 1.22
C LEU A 236 26.76 24.13 2.69
N LEU A 237 27.72 25.00 3.01
CA LEU A 237 27.94 25.43 4.40
C LEU A 237 26.83 26.36 4.89
N ARG A 238 26.35 27.26 4.02
CA ARG A 238 25.23 28.15 4.33
C ARG A 238 23.95 27.35 4.60
N GLY A 239 23.71 26.30 3.83
CA GLY A 239 22.58 25.40 3.96
C GLY A 239 22.61 24.60 5.25
N LEU A 240 23.79 24.13 5.68
CA LEU A 240 23.95 23.50 6.99
C LEU A 240 23.61 24.45 8.13
N VAL A 241 24.19 25.65 8.12
CA VAL A 241 23.94 26.68 9.16
C VAL A 241 22.47 27.09 9.18
N ALA A 242 21.82 27.16 8.02
CA ALA A 242 20.40 27.47 7.90
C ALA A 242 19.46 26.28 8.19
N GLY A 243 19.99 25.10 8.51
CA GLY A 243 19.20 23.91 8.82
C GLY A 243 18.50 23.27 7.60
N ARG A 244 18.94 23.56 6.38
CA ARG A 244 18.43 22.92 5.14
C ARG A 244 18.90 21.47 4.99
N GLY A 245 19.98 21.10 5.68
CA GLY A 245 20.44 19.73 5.79
C GLY A 245 21.23 19.53 7.06
N ASP A 246 21.51 18.28 7.39
CA ASP A 246 22.11 17.93 8.69
C ASP A 246 23.58 17.54 8.55
N ILE A 247 23.98 17.10 7.34
CA ILE A 247 25.36 16.78 6.97
C ILE A 247 25.62 17.30 5.55
N ALA A 248 26.85 17.72 5.25
CA ALA A 248 27.27 18.01 3.88
C ALA A 248 28.33 16.99 3.43
N VAL A 249 28.11 16.39 2.25
CA VAL A 249 29.04 15.44 1.62
C VAL A 249 29.41 15.96 0.25
N ALA A 250 30.64 16.47 0.15
CA ALA A 250 31.23 16.99 -1.08
C ALA A 250 32.76 17.00 -0.96
N ASN A 251 33.46 17.40 -2.02
CA ASN A 251 34.88 17.69 -1.95
C ASN A 251 35.10 19.05 -1.26
N LEU A 252 35.10 19.06 0.08
CA LEU A 252 35.29 20.26 0.92
C LEU A 252 36.63 20.20 1.65
N THR A 253 37.52 21.15 1.31
CA THR A 253 38.77 21.36 2.05
C THR A 253 38.48 21.93 3.44
N ILE A 254 39.09 21.34 4.47
CA ILE A 254 39.05 21.85 5.85
C ILE A 254 39.93 23.10 5.91
N THR A 255 39.35 24.24 6.33
CA THR A 255 40.07 25.52 6.50
C THR A 255 39.60 26.18 7.79
N ALA A 256 40.40 27.06 8.38
CA ALA A 256 40.06 27.75 9.62
C ALA A 256 38.71 28.49 9.53
N ASP A 257 38.48 29.21 8.43
CA ASP A 257 37.24 29.96 8.21
C ASP A 257 36.00 29.06 8.14
N ARG A 258 36.13 27.85 7.60
CA ARG A 258 35.02 26.88 7.52
C ARG A 258 34.81 26.18 8.87
N GLN A 259 35.89 25.86 9.58
CA GLN A 259 35.83 25.27 10.92
C GLN A 259 35.20 26.20 11.95
N ALA A 260 35.31 27.52 11.75
CA ALA A 260 34.62 28.52 12.57
C ALA A 260 33.09 28.49 12.39
N GLN A 261 32.58 27.90 11.29
CA GLN A 261 31.15 27.87 10.96
C GLN A 261 30.52 26.50 11.23
N VAL A 262 31.24 25.40 10.98
CA VAL A 262 30.73 24.02 11.11
C VAL A 262 31.81 23.06 11.61
N ALA A 263 31.38 21.93 12.19
CA ALA A 263 32.27 20.83 12.49
C ALA A 263 32.58 19.98 11.24
N PHE A 264 33.80 19.42 11.18
CA PHE A 264 34.22 18.47 10.15
C PHE A 264 34.46 17.09 10.76
N SER A 265 34.21 16.04 9.98
CA SER A 265 34.65 14.69 10.32
C SER A 265 36.17 14.56 10.24
N ALA A 266 36.69 13.39 10.60
CA ALA A 266 38.02 12.99 10.15
C ALA A 266 38.07 13.09 8.60
N PRO A 267 39.15 13.62 8.02
CA PRO A 267 39.27 13.77 6.57
C PRO A 267 39.33 12.41 5.89
N VAL A 268 38.54 12.24 4.83
CA VAL A 268 38.57 11.02 3.99
C VAL A 268 39.89 10.93 3.21
N TYR A 269 40.39 12.09 2.76
CA TYR A 269 41.68 12.23 2.10
C TYR A 269 42.54 13.24 2.87
N PRO A 270 43.47 12.79 3.73
CA PRO A 270 44.42 13.68 4.37
C PRO A 270 45.50 14.16 3.37
N ASP A 271 46.19 15.24 3.72
CA ASP A 271 47.42 15.71 3.04
C ASP A 271 47.30 15.99 1.53
N VAL A 272 46.17 16.58 1.12
CA VAL A 272 45.93 16.95 -0.28
C VAL A 272 46.73 18.19 -0.67
N ASN A 273 47.45 18.13 -1.79
CA ASN A 273 48.09 19.28 -2.43
C ASN A 273 47.14 19.93 -3.45
N GLU A 274 46.83 21.21 -3.28
CA GLU A 274 46.04 21.97 -4.25
C GLU A 274 46.98 22.59 -5.30
N LEU A 275 46.79 22.22 -6.57
CA LEU A 275 47.52 22.78 -7.70
C LEU A 275 46.62 23.76 -8.46
N VAL A 276 47.07 25.00 -8.60
CA VAL A 276 46.39 26.00 -9.44
C VAL A 276 46.69 25.69 -10.91
N VAL A 277 45.63 25.43 -11.68
CA VAL A 277 45.74 25.22 -13.13
C VAL A 277 45.24 26.47 -13.84
N THR A 278 46.12 27.11 -14.63
CA THR A 278 45.80 28.29 -15.42
C THR A 278 45.88 27.99 -16.93
N GLY A 279 45.21 28.81 -17.75
CA GLY A 279 45.32 28.70 -19.20
C GLY A 279 46.67 29.21 -19.72
N PRO A 280 47.09 28.84 -20.94
CA PRO A 280 48.38 29.25 -21.51
C PRO A 280 48.62 30.77 -21.57
N ALA A 281 47.55 31.57 -21.53
CA ALA A 281 47.59 33.03 -21.63
C ALA A 281 47.51 33.76 -20.27
N ALA A 282 47.52 33.04 -19.15
CA ALA A 282 47.30 33.62 -17.81
C ALA A 282 48.58 33.65 -16.94
N GLY A 283 49.75 33.83 -17.57
CA GLY A 283 51.04 33.99 -16.90
C GLY A 283 51.47 35.44 -16.76
#